data_AF-A0A1F8SYX2-F1
#
_entry.id   AF-A0A1F8SYX2-F1
#
_cell.length_a   1.000
_cell.length_b   1.000
_cell.length_c   1.000
_cell.angle_alpha   90.00
_cell.angle_beta   90.00
_cell.angle_gamma   90.00
#
_symmetry.space_group_name_H-M   'P 1'
#
loop_
_entity.id
_entity.type
_entity.pdbx_description
1 polymer ?
#
loop_
_entity_poly.entity_id
_entity_poly.type
_entity_poly.pdbx_seq_one_letter_code
_entity_poly.pdbx_strand_id
1 'polypeptide(L)'
;MPALNRVQLIGRLGRDPDTRFIPTGRKVCTFSLAVDRRWKSKEGETRESTDWFNVEAWGRLGEICQEYLNKGRLVFIEGRLQTDRYEQEGETRYFTKVIARHIQMLDRRPEEEEVEAAAEEAIAEDE
;
A
#
# COMPACT_ATOMS: atom_id res chain seq x y z
N MET A 1 29.19 -10.01 -4.90
CA MET A 1 28.45 -10.07 -6.18
C MET A 1 27.40 -8.98 -6.18
N PRO A 2 27.25 -8.18 -7.25
CA PRO A 2 26.17 -7.22 -7.35
C PRO A 2 24.84 -7.96 -7.54
N ALA A 3 23.81 -7.60 -6.77
CA ALA A 3 22.46 -8.12 -6.90
C ALA A 3 21.46 -6.96 -6.75
N LEU A 4 20.38 -6.99 -7.54
CA LEU A 4 19.32 -5.99 -7.50
C LEU A 4 17.97 -6.67 -7.23
N ASN A 5 17.31 -6.26 -6.16
CA ASN A 5 15.92 -6.60 -5.88
C ASN A 5 15.23 -5.30 -5.46
N ARG A 6 14.38 -4.78 -6.34
CA ARG A 6 13.66 -3.53 -6.15
C ARG A 6 12.24 -3.68 -6.68
N VAL A 7 11.28 -3.21 -5.91
CA VAL A 7 9.87 -3.13 -6.27
C VAL A 7 9.39 -1.70 -6.06
N GLN A 8 8.61 -1.21 -7.00
CA GLN A 8 7.91 0.07 -6.92
C GLN A 8 6.45 -0.16 -7.28
N LEU A 9 5.54 0.26 -6.41
CA LEU A 9 4.10 0.06 -6.56
C LEU A 9 3.37 1.35 -6.22
N ILE A 10 2.28 1.60 -6.94
CA ILE A 10 1.27 2.59 -6.55
C ILE A 10 -0.05 1.85 -6.49
N GLY A 11 -0.74 1.97 -5.37
CA GLY A 11 -1.99 1.25 -5.16
C GLY A 11 -2.73 1.71 -3.92
N ARG A 12 -3.91 1.13 -3.69
CA ARG A 12 -4.76 1.46 -2.54
C ARG A 12 -4.73 0.36 -1.51
N LEU A 13 -4.78 0.73 -0.22
CA LEU A 13 -4.89 -0.26 0.85
C LEU A 13 -6.23 -0.99 0.78
N GLY A 14 -6.22 -2.32 0.78
CA GLY A 14 -7.46 -3.12 0.77
C GLY A 14 -8.18 -3.18 2.11
N ARG A 15 -7.42 -3.00 3.19
CA ARG A 15 -7.87 -3.03 4.58
C ARG A 15 -6.99 -2.14 5.44
N ASP A 16 -7.44 -1.84 6.65
CA ASP A 16 -6.64 -1.09 7.62
C ASP A 16 -5.34 -1.85 7.94
N PRO A 17 -4.24 -1.12 8.21
CA PRO A 17 -2.97 -1.76 8.55
C PRO A 17 -3.04 -2.50 9.88
N ASP A 18 -2.54 -3.73 9.91
CA ASP A 18 -2.40 -4.54 11.12
C ASP A 18 -0.99 -4.37 11.69
N THR A 19 -0.88 -4.18 13.01
CA THR A 19 0.40 -4.00 13.68
C THR A 19 0.62 -5.04 14.75
N ARG A 20 1.85 -5.58 14.77
CA ARG A 20 2.32 -6.47 15.82
C ARG A 20 3.70 -6.06 16.30
N PHE A 21 3.95 -6.26 17.59
CA PHE A 21 5.30 -6.22 18.14
C PHE A 21 5.89 -7.62 18.08
N ILE A 22 7.09 -7.75 17.52
CA ILE A 22 7.84 -9.01 17.59
C ILE A 22 8.70 -9.06 18.86
N PRO A 23 9.12 -10.25 19.33
CA PRO A 23 9.86 -10.39 20.59
C PRO A 23 11.14 -9.56 20.71
N THR A 24 11.72 -9.13 19.58
CA THR A 24 12.88 -8.24 19.53
C THR A 24 12.55 -6.77 19.79
N GLY A 25 11.29 -6.45 20.14
CA GLY A 25 10.81 -5.09 20.42
C GLY A 25 10.53 -4.25 19.17
N ARG A 26 10.78 -4.77 17.97
CA ARG A 26 10.50 -4.04 16.72
C ARG A 26 9.02 -4.12 16.36
N LYS A 27 8.46 -2.98 15.96
CA LYS A 27 7.11 -2.90 15.40
C LYS A 27 7.11 -3.35 13.94
N VAL A 28 6.12 -4.15 13.58
CA VAL A 28 5.85 -4.57 12.20
C VAL A 28 4.42 -4.18 11.87
N CYS A 29 4.25 -3.44 10.79
CA CYS A 29 2.96 -3.10 10.21
C CYS A 29 2.77 -3.87 8.90
N THR A 30 1.63 -4.52 8.73
CA THR A 30 1.32 -5.32 7.55
C THR A 30 -0.01 -4.89 6.95
N PHE A 31 -0.08 -4.80 5.62
CA PHE A 31 -1.30 -4.41 4.91
C PHE A 31 -1.30 -5.00 3.49
N SER A 32 -2.49 -5.09 2.90
CA SER A 32 -2.66 -5.47 1.50
C SER A 32 -2.76 -4.23 0.61
N LEU A 33 -2.11 -4.27 -0.55
CA LEU A 33 -2.14 -3.21 -1.56
C LEU A 33 -2.78 -3.76 -2.84
N ALA A 34 -3.86 -3.11 -3.29
CA ALA A 34 -4.48 -3.34 -4.59
C ALA A 34 -3.81 -2.46 -5.63
N VAL A 35 -3.33 -3.06 -6.72
CA VAL A 35 -2.80 -2.37 -7.89
C VAL A 35 -3.62 -2.76 -9.11
N ASP A 36 -4.33 -1.80 -9.67
CA ASP A 36 -5.24 -2.04 -10.80
C ASP A 36 -4.51 -1.87 -12.13
N ARG A 37 -4.80 -2.77 -13.07
CA ARG A 37 -4.33 -2.70 -14.45
C ARG A 37 -5.52 -2.76 -15.40
N ARG A 38 -5.57 -1.81 -16.34
CA ARG A 38 -6.58 -1.73 -17.40
C ARG A 38 -5.91 -1.83 -18.76
N TRP A 39 -6.39 -2.73 -19.62
CA TRP A 39 -5.86 -2.91 -20.97
C TRP A 39 -6.95 -3.29 -21.96
N LYS A 40 -6.71 -3.09 -23.26
CA LYS A 40 -7.59 -3.62 -24.31
C LYS A 40 -7.16 -5.02 -24.71
N SER A 41 -8.11 -5.96 -24.76
CA SER A 41 -7.89 -7.31 -25.27
C SER A 41 -7.74 -7.29 -26.80
N LYS A 42 -7.30 -8.42 -27.37
CA LYS A 42 -7.19 -8.59 -28.83
C LYS A 42 -8.57 -8.54 -29.52
N GLU A 43 -9.65 -8.85 -28.80
CA GLU A 43 -11.02 -8.72 -29.30
C GLU A 43 -11.55 -7.27 -29.26
N GLY A 44 -10.77 -6.31 -28.75
CA GLY A 44 -11.15 -4.91 -28.64
C GLY A 44 -11.90 -4.56 -27.34
N GLU A 45 -12.18 -5.54 -26.49
CA GLU A 45 -12.81 -5.36 -25.19
C GLU A 45 -11.86 -4.71 -24.19
N THR A 46 -12.36 -3.82 -23.34
CA THR A 46 -11.56 -3.28 -22.24
C THR A 46 -11.62 -4.23 -21.04
N ARG A 47 -10.47 -4.71 -20.59
CA ARG A 47 -10.33 -5.59 -19.42
C ARG A 47 -9.65 -4.86 -18.28
N GLU A 48 -10.00 -5.28 -17.07
CA GLU A 48 -9.47 -4.78 -15.82
C GLU A 48 -9.09 -5.97 -14.92
N SER A 49 -8.02 -5.82 -14.15
CA SER A 49 -7.57 -6.82 -13.18
C SER A 49 -6.85 -6.09 -12.05
N THR A 50 -7.04 -6.59 -10.84
CA THR A 50 -6.37 -6.08 -9.64
C THR A 50 -5.35 -7.12 -9.17
N ASP A 51 -4.10 -6.70 -9.03
CA ASP A 51 -3.05 -7.50 -8.40
C ASP A 51 -2.94 -7.10 -6.92
N TRP A 52 -2.89 -8.10 -6.04
CA TRP A 52 -2.85 -7.91 -4.60
C TRP A 52 -1.47 -8.21 -4.02
N PHE A 53 -0.87 -7.24 -3.36
CA PHE A 53 0.44 -7.36 -2.74
C PHE A 53 0.35 -7.31 -1.22
N ASN A 54 1.04 -8.21 -0.54
CA ASN A 54 1.24 -8.12 0.90
C ASN A 54 2.49 -7.27 1.18
N VAL A 55 2.33 -6.22 1.98
CA VAL A 55 3.41 -5.28 2.31
C VAL A 55 3.70 -5.37 3.80
N GLU A 56 4.98 -5.41 4.16
CA GLU A 56 5.46 -5.27 5.55
C GLU A 56 6.36 -4.05 5.68
N ALA A 57 6.00 -3.16 6.61
CA ALA A 57 6.79 -2.01 7.03
C ALA A 57 7.32 -2.23 8.46
N TRP A 58 8.60 -1.93 8.68
CA TRP A 58 9.31 -2.27 9.91
C TRP A 58 9.79 -1.02 10.67
N GLY A 59 9.87 -1.12 12.00
CA GLY A 59 10.38 -0.05 12.86
C GLY A 59 9.59 1.25 12.69
N ARG A 60 10.29 2.38 12.55
CA ARG A 60 9.69 3.70 12.36
C ARG A 60 8.73 3.78 11.17
N LEU A 61 9.04 3.08 10.06
CA LEU A 61 8.12 3.07 8.91
C LEU A 61 6.81 2.33 9.26
N GLY A 62 6.90 1.26 10.06
CA GLY A 62 5.72 0.57 10.57
C GLY A 62 4.88 1.43 11.53
N GLU A 63 5.52 2.29 12.32
CA GLU A 63 4.82 3.26 13.17
C GLU A 63 4.05 4.29 12.34
N ILE A 64 4.72 4.88 11.33
CA ILE A 64 4.10 5.82 10.38
C ILE A 64 2.93 5.17 9.66
N CYS A 65 3.09 3.92 9.19
CA CYS A 65 2.01 3.22 8.51
C CYS A 65 0.78 3.04 9.40
N GLN A 66 0.95 2.73 10.69
CA GLN A 66 -0.18 2.60 11.60
C GLN A 66 -0.89 3.93 11.85
N GLU A 67 -0.13 5.00 12.02
CA GLU A 67 -0.65 6.30 12.40
C GLU A 67 -1.41 6.97 11.24
N TYR A 68 -0.91 6.83 10.01
CA TYR A 68 -1.39 7.61 8.87
C TYR A 68 -2.10 6.80 7.78
N LEU A 69 -1.93 5.48 7.72
CA LEU A 69 -2.59 4.66 6.70
C LEU A 69 -3.87 4.04 7.24
N ASN A 70 -4.87 4.00 6.35
CA ASN A 70 -6.17 3.38 6.56
C ASN A 70 -6.63 2.74 5.25
N LYS A 71 -7.66 1.90 5.31
CA LYS A 71 -8.29 1.29 4.13
C LYS A 71 -8.61 2.35 3.07
N GLY A 72 -8.31 2.03 1.81
CA GLY A 72 -8.58 2.89 0.66
C GLY A 72 -7.49 3.92 0.34
N ARG A 73 -6.57 4.18 1.28
CA ARG A 73 -5.48 5.16 1.10
C ARG A 73 -4.59 4.80 -0.09
N LEU A 74 -4.39 5.74 -1.00
CA LEU A 74 -3.46 5.65 -2.13
C LEU A 74 -2.05 5.94 -1.65
N VAL A 75 -1.15 5.01 -1.95
CA VAL A 75 0.25 5.11 -1.56
C VAL A 75 1.18 4.71 -2.70
N PHE A 76 2.31 5.39 -2.79
CA PHE A 76 3.50 4.89 -3.45
C PHE A 76 4.33 4.09 -2.45
N ILE A 77 4.86 2.95 -2.89
CA ILE A 77 5.72 2.07 -2.10
C ILE A 77 6.97 1.74 -2.91
N GLU A 78 8.12 1.89 -2.28
CA GLU A 78 9.38 1.31 -2.76
C GLU A 78 9.93 0.32 -1.75
N GLY A 79 10.37 -0.84 -2.23
CA GLY A 79 10.89 -1.90 -1.38
C GLY A 79 11.58 -3.00 -2.17
N ARG A 80 11.51 -4.21 -1.63
CA ARG A 80 12.05 -5.44 -2.25
C ARG A 80 11.10 -6.61 -2.03
N LEU A 81 11.16 -7.61 -2.89
CA LEU A 81 10.47 -8.88 -2.65
C LEU A 81 11.22 -9.71 -1.61
N GLN A 82 10.49 -10.38 -0.74
CA GLN A 82 10.99 -11.43 0.14
C GLN A 82 10.01 -12.61 0.08
N THR A 83 10.53 -13.80 -0.20
CA THR A 83 9.76 -15.03 -0.17
C THR A 83 10.20 -15.84 1.04
N ASP A 84 9.29 -16.00 2.00
CA ASP A 84 9.50 -16.84 3.16
C ASP A 84 9.00 -18.26 2.87
N ARG A 85 9.74 -19.26 3.35
CA ARG A 85 9.36 -20.68 3.29
C ARG A 85 8.91 -21.12 4.68
N TYR A 86 7.77 -21.78 4.78
CA TYR A 86 7.27 -22.34 6.03
C TYR A 86 6.55 -23.67 5.79
N GLU A 87 6.48 -24.51 6.82
CA GLU A 87 5.74 -25.77 6.76
C GLU A 87 4.35 -25.57 7.37
N GLN A 88 3.32 -26.07 6.68
CA GLN A 88 1.95 -26.08 7.17
C GLN A 88 1.33 -27.43 6.82
N GLU A 89 0.86 -28.17 7.82
CA GLU A 89 0.21 -29.48 7.64
C GLU A 89 1.09 -30.52 6.91
N GLY A 90 2.42 -30.41 7.06
CA GLY A 90 3.39 -31.29 6.39
C GLY A 90 3.72 -30.89 4.95
N GLU A 91 3.17 -29.78 4.46
CA GLU A 91 3.49 -29.21 3.15
C GLU A 91 4.36 -27.96 3.26
N THR A 92 5.41 -27.90 2.45
CA THR A 92 6.20 -26.68 2.26
C THR A 92 5.35 -25.65 1.50
N ARG A 93 5.14 -24.48 2.12
CA ARG A 93 4.51 -23.31 1.50
C ARG A 93 5.49 -22.15 1.34
N TYR A 94 5.23 -21.32 0.34
CA TYR A 94 5.99 -20.12 0.03
C TYR A 94 5.07 -18.91 0.13
N PHE A 95 5.55 -17.87 0.79
CA PHE A 95 4.82 -16.61 0.91
C PHE A 95 5.70 -15.45 0.46
N THR A 96 5.34 -14.83 -0.66
CA THR A 96 6.03 -13.67 -1.21
C THR A 96 5.36 -12.38 -0.74
N LYS A 97 6.18 -11.46 -0.23
CA LYS A 97 5.76 -10.15 0.27
C LYS A 97 6.72 -9.06 -0.17
N VAL A 98 6.26 -7.82 -0.07
CA VAL A 98 7.07 -6.62 -0.28
C VAL A 98 7.54 -6.12 1.09
N ILE A 99 8.85 -6.07 1.30
CA ILE A 99 9.43 -5.37 2.45
C ILE A 99 9.60 -3.90 2.05
N ALA A 100 8.79 -3.03 2.64
CA ALA A 100 8.80 -1.61 2.34
C ALA A 100 10.06 -0.94 2.92
N ARG A 101 10.69 -0.09 2.09
CA ARG A 101 11.80 0.78 2.48
C ARG A 101 11.38 2.25 2.50
N HIS A 102 10.44 2.62 1.64
CA HIS A 102 9.90 3.96 1.55
C HIS A 102 8.42 3.89 1.17
N ILE A 103 7.62 4.75 1.78
CA ILE A 103 6.19 4.89 1.50
C ILE A 103 5.89 6.39 1.43
N GLN A 104 5.11 6.78 0.43
CA GLN A 104 4.59 8.13 0.28
C GLN A 104 3.07 8.04 0.10
N MET A 105 2.32 8.80 0.91
CA MET A 105 0.88 8.96 0.72
C MET A 105 0.63 9.88 -0.47
N LEU A 106 -0.33 9.51 -1.32
CA LEU A 106 -0.63 10.23 -2.55
C LEU A 106 -2.03 10.85 -2.56
N ASP A 107 -2.89 10.52 -1.59
CA ASP A 107 -4.19 11.16 -1.44
C ASP A 107 -4.03 12.56 -0.81
N ARG A 108 -4.92 13.49 -1.18
CA ARG A 108 -5.01 14.83 -0.57
C ARG A 108 -5.38 14.73 0.91
N ARG A 109 -4.94 15.71 1.70
CA ARG A 109 -5.28 15.78 3.12
C ARG A 109 -6.74 16.26 3.22
N PRO A 110 -7.60 15.64 4.05
CA PRO A 110 -9.00 16.06 4.16
C PRO A 110 -9.18 17.54 4.57
N GLU A 111 -8.23 18.12 5.33
CA GLU A 111 -8.23 19.57 5.61
C GLU A 111 -8.09 20.43 4.34
N GLU A 112 -7.37 19.98 3.32
CA GLU A 112 -7.26 20.73 2.05
C GLU A 112 -8.58 20.66 1.26
N GLU A 113 -9.32 19.55 1.35
CA GLU A 113 -10.64 19.40 0.71
C GLU A 113 -11.71 20.25 1.40
N GLU A 114 -11.70 20.35 2.74
CA GLU A 114 -12.63 21.23 3.49
C GLU A 114 -12.36 22.72 3.22
N VAL A 115 -11.08 23.11 3.09
CA VAL A 115 -10.70 24.50 2.77
C VAL A 115 -11.02 24.85 1.31
N GLU A 116 -10.82 23.93 0.37
CA GLU A 116 -11.16 24.13 -1.04
C GLU A 116 -12.68 24.17 -1.24
N ALA A 117 -13.45 23.29 -0.57
CA ALA A 117 -14.91 23.31 -0.60
C ALA A 117 -15.50 24.58 0.03
N ALA A 118 -14.97 25.03 1.17
CA ALA A 118 -15.38 26.29 1.80
C ALA A 118 -15.02 27.51 0.95
N ALA A 119 -13.90 27.48 0.22
CA ALA A 119 -13.51 28.53 -0.71
C ALA A 119 -14.42 28.54 -1.95
N GLU A 120 -14.80 27.39 -2.50
CA GLU A 120 -15.74 27.28 -3.61
C GLU A 120 -17.16 27.74 -3.23
N GLU A 121 -17.65 27.40 -2.03
CA GLU A 121 -18.93 27.91 -1.51
C GLU A 121 -18.91 29.43 -1.33
N ALA A 122 -17.84 30.00 -0.77
CA ALA A 122 -17.71 31.44 -0.58
C ALA A 122 -17.63 32.23 -1.90
N ILE A 123 -17.09 31.64 -2.96
CA ILE A 123 -17.04 32.26 -4.30
C ILE A 123 -18.42 32.17 -4.97
N ALA A 124 -19.17 31.09 -4.76
CA ALA A 124 -20.50 30.89 -5.34
C ALA A 124 -21.59 31.74 -4.67
N GLU A 125 -21.40 32.17 -3.42
CA GLU A 125 -22.32 33.08 -2.71
C GLU A 125 -22.09 34.57 -3.07
N ASP A 126 -20.98 34.92 -3.72
CA ASP A 126 -20.64 36.29 -4.15
C ASP A 126 -21.04 36.60 -5.62
N GLU A 127 -21.59 35.62 -6.37
CA GLU A 127 -22.19 35.77 -7.72
C GLU A 127 -23.73 35.85 -7.70
#